data_AF-A0AA40Y718-F1
#
_entry.id   AF-A0AA40Y718-F1
#
_cell.length_a   1.000
_cell.length_b   1.000
_cell.length_c   1.000
_cell.angle_alpha   90.00
_cell.angle_beta   90.00
_cell.angle_gamma   90.00
#
_symmetry.space_group_name_H-M   'P 1'
#
loop_
_entity.id
_entity.type
_entity.pdbx_description
1 polymer ?
#
loop_
_entity_poly.entity_id
_entity_poly.type
_entity_poly.pdbx_seq_one_letter_code
_entity_poly.pdbx_strand_id
1 'polypeptide(L)'
;MTPRTLTLLGLLVCEATDVENSADVRRERVAKAYLDLFNELRAENLRFSEVFEAARAVLSVSDFPDLLQAEERLREALDACEPFDSNHQQEAVNGICAEGDCNEV
;
A
#
# COMPACT_ATOMS: atom_id res chain seq x y z
N MET A 1 -0.42 7.07 3.55
CA MET A 1 0.34 5.83 3.81
C MET A 1 -0.67 4.75 4.17
N THR A 2 -0.86 3.78 3.29
CA THR A 2 -1.93 2.79 3.44
C THR A 2 -1.60 1.76 4.53
N PRO A 3 -2.62 1.12 5.15
CA PRO A 3 -2.41 0.01 6.09
C PRO A 3 -1.57 -1.13 5.49
N ARG A 4 -1.76 -1.42 4.19
CA ARG A 4 -1.00 -2.42 3.45
C ARG A 4 0.48 -2.06 3.31
N THR A 5 0.80 -0.80 3.04
CA THR A 5 2.20 -0.31 3.00
C THR A 5 2.88 -0.49 4.36
N LEU A 6 2.16 -0.26 5.46
CA LEU A 6 2.68 -0.48 6.82
C LEU A 6 2.93 -1.96 7.12
N THR A 7 2.02 -2.85 6.68
CA THR A 7 2.24 -4.31 6.80
C THR A 7 3.49 -4.76 6.05
N LEU A 8 3.69 -4.29 4.82
CA LEU A 8 4.86 -4.64 4.01
C LEU A 8 6.17 -4.14 4.63
N LEU A 9 6.17 -2.95 5.24
CA LEU A 9 7.30 -2.45 6.01
C LEU A 9 7.58 -3.30 7.26
N GLY A 10 6.53 -3.71 7.98
CA GLY A 10 6.66 -4.62 9.12
C GLY A 10 7.31 -5.95 8.70
N LEU A 11 6.83 -6.56 7.62
CA LEU A 11 7.41 -7.80 7.07
C LEU A 11 8.87 -7.61 6.65
N LEU A 12 9.21 -6.51 5.97
CA LEU A 12 10.59 -6.23 5.59
C LEU A 12 11.52 -6.16 6.80
N VAL A 13 11.08 -5.51 7.88
CA VAL A 13 11.84 -5.43 9.14
C VAL A 13 11.99 -6.82 9.75
N CYS A 14 10.90 -7.59 9.87
CA CYS A 14 10.93 -8.95 10.42
C CYS A 14 11.91 -9.85 9.65
N GLU A 15 11.83 -9.88 8.32
CA GLU A 15 12.71 -10.72 7.47
C GLU A 15 14.18 -10.28 7.55
N ALA A 16 14.46 -9.00 7.75
CA ALA A 16 15.81 -8.48 7.93
C ALA A 16 16.41 -8.84 9.29
N THR A 17 15.57 -8.91 10.33
CA THR A 17 15.97 -9.18 11.72
C THR A 17 15.85 -10.64 12.14
N ASP A 18 15.23 -11.49 11.32
CA ASP A 18 15.17 -12.93 11.55
C ASP A 18 16.61 -13.46 11.74
N VAL A 19 16.88 -14.14 12.84
CA VAL A 19 18.21 -14.70 13.15
C VAL A 19 18.21 -16.22 13.05
N GLU A 20 17.04 -16.83 12.88
CA GLU A 20 16.85 -18.27 12.79
C GLU A 20 17.18 -18.78 11.39
N ASN A 21 16.94 -17.94 10.38
CA ASN A 21 17.23 -18.25 8.99
C ASN A 21 18.68 -17.97 8.57
N SER A 22 19.19 -18.79 7.65
CA SER A 22 20.51 -18.57 7.05
C SER A 22 20.57 -17.21 6.33
N ALA A 23 21.76 -16.62 6.27
CA ALA A 23 21.94 -15.30 5.64
C ALA A 23 21.49 -15.26 4.17
N ASP A 24 21.52 -16.39 3.46
CA ASP A 24 21.06 -16.50 2.09
C ASP A 24 19.53 -16.46 1.99
N VAL A 25 18.85 -17.23 2.84
CA VAL A 25 17.37 -17.24 2.91
C VAL A 25 16.84 -15.86 3.30
N ARG A 26 17.48 -15.20 4.27
CA ARG A 26 17.09 -13.83 4.69
C ARG A 26 17.23 -12.82 3.57
N ARG A 27 18.34 -12.88 2.82
CA ARG A 27 18.56 -11.98 1.67
C ARG A 27 17.48 -12.15 0.59
N GLU A 28 17.11 -13.39 0.29
CA GLU A 28 16.06 -13.67 -0.68
C GLU A 28 14.70 -13.14 -0.23
N ARG A 29 14.31 -13.38 1.03
CA ARG A 29 13.03 -12.92 1.58
C ARG A 29 12.97 -11.39 1.71
N VAL A 30 14.04 -10.75 2.15
CA VAL A 30 14.15 -9.28 2.17
C VAL A 30 14.04 -8.70 0.77
N ALA A 31 14.70 -9.31 -0.23
CA ALA A 31 14.60 -8.85 -1.62
C ALA A 31 13.17 -8.93 -2.15
N LYS A 32 12.46 -10.02 -1.84
CA LYS A 32 11.05 -10.18 -2.20
C LYS A 32 10.16 -9.15 -1.51
N ALA A 33 10.29 -9.00 -0.18
CA ALA A 33 9.51 -8.04 0.60
C ALA A 33 9.74 -6.59 0.13
N TYR A 34 10.99 -6.25 -0.22
CA TYR A 34 11.34 -4.95 -0.78
C TYR A 34 10.68 -4.73 -2.15
N LEU A 35 10.71 -5.74 -3.03
CA LEU A 35 10.06 -5.65 -4.35
C LEU A 35 8.54 -5.47 -4.23
N ASP A 36 7.91 -6.22 -3.32
CA ASP A 36 6.47 -6.12 -3.04
C ASP A 36 6.12 -4.71 -2.54
N LEU A 37 6.89 -4.16 -1.58
CA LEU A 37 6.72 -2.78 -1.09
C LEU A 37 6.90 -1.74 -2.19
N PHE A 38 7.93 -1.90 -3.03
CA PHE A 38 8.22 -0.96 -4.09
C PHE A 38 7.12 -0.93 -5.17
N ASN A 39 6.57 -2.10 -5.51
CA ASN A 39 5.46 -2.18 -6.46
C ASN A 39 4.18 -1.55 -5.89
N GLU A 40 3.90 -1.73 -4.60
CA GLU A 40 2.77 -1.10 -3.93
C GLU A 40 2.90 0.44 -3.94
N LEU A 41 4.08 0.96 -3.57
CA LEU A 41 4.36 2.40 -3.59
C LEU A 41 4.25 2.99 -5.01
N ARG A 42 4.69 2.24 -6.02
CA ARG A 42 4.53 2.64 -7.43
C ARG A 42 3.05 2.72 -7.81
N ALA A 43 2.24 1.74 -7.42
CA ALA A 43 0.80 1.75 -7.69
C ALA A 43 0.11 2.91 -6.99
N GLU A 44 0.47 3.20 -5.73
CA GLU A 44 -0.04 4.35 -4.99
C GLU A 44 0.33 5.67 -5.69
N ASN A 45 1.58 5.81 -6.16
CA ASN A 45 2.02 6.99 -6.90
C ASN A 45 1.25 7.17 -8.24
N LEU A 46 0.95 6.09 -8.95
CA LEU A 46 0.15 6.15 -10.17
C LEU A 46 -1.28 6.65 -9.88
N ARG A 47 -1.94 6.13 -8.83
CA ARG A 47 -3.27 6.58 -8.41
C ARG A 47 -3.28 8.08 -8.07
N PHE A 48 -2.27 8.56 -7.33
CA PHE A 48 -2.14 9.99 -7.06
C PHE A 48 -1.92 10.82 -8.33
N SER A 49 -1.09 10.33 -9.25
CA SER A 49 -0.87 11.01 -10.53
C SER A 49 -2.17 11.15 -11.34
N GLU A 50 -3.02 10.13 -11.33
CA GLU A 50 -4.33 10.16 -11.99
C GLU A 50 -5.26 11.20 -11.36
N VAL A 51 -5.28 11.30 -10.02
CA VAL A 51 -6.04 12.36 -9.31
C VAL A 51 -5.59 13.75 -9.74
N PHE A 52 -4.27 14.00 -9.79
CA PHE A 52 -3.75 15.31 -10.19
C PHE A 52 -4.06 15.64 -11.65
N GLU A 53 -3.95 14.68 -12.56
CA GLU A 53 -4.30 14.89 -13.96
C GLU A 53 -5.80 15.12 -14.14
N ALA A 54 -6.66 14.38 -13.43
CA ALA A 54 -8.10 14.61 -13.45
C ALA A 54 -8.47 15.99 -12.88
N ALA A 55 -7.85 16.40 -11.76
CA ALA A 55 -8.06 17.72 -11.18
C ALA A 55 -7.59 18.85 -12.12
N ARG A 56 -6.45 18.66 -12.80
CA ARG A 56 -5.98 19.59 -13.82
C ARG A 56 -6.97 19.68 -14.99
N ALA A 57 -7.55 18.56 -15.41
CA ALA A 57 -8.56 18.54 -16.46
C ALA A 57 -9.77 19.40 -16.08
N VAL A 58 -10.32 19.22 -14.87
CA VAL A 58 -11.43 20.05 -14.35
C VAL A 58 -11.10 21.54 -14.40
N LEU A 59 -9.90 21.93 -13.96
CA LEU A 59 -9.48 23.34 -13.95
C LEU A 59 -9.23 23.92 -15.35
N SER A 60 -8.99 23.08 -16.35
CA SER A 60 -8.67 23.50 -17.72
C SER A 60 -9.90 23.62 -18.63
N VAL A 61 -11.00 22.96 -18.26
CA VAL A 61 -12.20 22.90 -19.09
C VAL A 61 -13.05 24.16 -18.91
N SER A 62 -13.53 24.70 -20.03
CA SER A 62 -14.44 25.86 -20.06
C SER A 62 -15.88 25.49 -20.44
N ASP A 63 -16.09 24.37 -21.14
CA ASP A 63 -17.40 23.92 -21.60
C ASP A 63 -18.09 23.01 -20.58
N PHE A 64 -19.37 23.26 -20.32
CA PHE A 64 -20.12 22.60 -19.25
C PHE A 64 -20.22 21.06 -19.37
N PRO A 65 -20.45 20.45 -20.55
CA PRO A 65 -20.48 18.98 -20.68
C PRO A 65 -19.14 18.32 -20.40
N ASP A 66 -18.05 18.93 -20.87
CA ASP A 66 -16.69 18.43 -20.66
C ASP A 66 -16.27 18.59 -19.19
N LEU A 67 -16.81 19.61 -18.50
CA LEU A 67 -16.59 19.82 -17.08
C LEU A 67 -17.19 18.67 -16.28
N LEU A 68 -18.43 18.27 -16.57
CA LEU A 68 -19.08 17.13 -15.91
C LEU A 68 -18.29 15.83 -16.12
N GLN A 69 -17.75 15.60 -17.32
CA GLN A 69 -16.92 14.42 -17.58
C GLN A 69 -15.59 14.47 -16.80
N ALA A 70 -14.96 15.64 -16.73
CA ALA A 70 -13.72 15.82 -15.97
C ALA A 70 -13.94 15.66 -14.46
N GLU A 71 -15.06 16.16 -13.94
CA GLU A 71 -15.46 16.00 -12.53
C GLU A 71 -15.73 14.53 -12.18
N GLU A 72 -16.44 13.80 -13.05
CA GLU A 72 -16.68 12.37 -12.82
C GLU A 72 -15.37 11.57 -12.81
N ARG A 73 -14.44 11.87 -13.73
CA ARG A 73 -13.10 11.26 -13.72
C ARG A 73 -12.32 11.57 -12.46
N LEU A 74 -12.43 12.80 -11.93
CA LEU A 74 -11.80 13.17 -10.67
C LEU A 74 -12.42 12.37 -9.51
N ARG A 75 -13.75 12.21 -9.50
CA ARG A 75 -14.45 11.39 -8.50
C ARG A 75 -14.00 9.93 -8.55
N GLU A 76 -13.95 9.34 -9.73
CA GLU A 76 -13.45 7.97 -9.94
C GLU A 76 -12.00 7.81 -9.47
N ALA A 77 -11.13 8.79 -9.73
CA ALA A 77 -9.73 8.76 -9.28
C ALA A 77 -9.60 8.91 -7.75
N LEU A 78 -10.47 9.69 -7.12
CA LEU A 78 -10.52 9.85 -5.66
C LEU A 78 -11.09 8.61 -4.96
N ASP A 79 -12.19 8.03 -5.46
CA ASP A 79 -12.72 6.73 -5.02
C ASP A 79 -11.66 5.65 -5.24
N ALA A 80 -10.99 5.75 -6.39
CA ALA A 80 -9.71 5.18 -6.77
C ALA A 80 -8.69 5.12 -5.64
N CYS A 81 -8.64 6.12 -4.77
CA CYS A 81 -7.67 6.30 -3.68
C CYS A 81 -8.20 5.91 -2.29
N GLU A 82 -9.50 5.67 -2.12
CA GLU A 82 -10.05 5.26 -0.83
C GLU A 82 -9.47 3.91 -0.37
N PRO A 83 -9.10 3.76 0.91
CA PRO A 83 -8.63 2.50 1.44
C PRO A 83 -9.80 1.52 1.53
N PHE A 84 -9.74 0.40 0.79
CA PHE A 84 -10.66 -0.71 0.98
C PHE A 84 -10.60 -1.19 2.45
N ASP A 85 -11.79 -1.28 3.02
CA ASP A 85 -12.15 -1.50 4.42
C ASP A 85 -11.16 -2.26 5.33
N SER A 86 -11.01 -1.64 6.50
CA SER A 86 -10.27 -1.98 7.72
C SER A 86 -10.64 -3.31 8.41
N ASN A 87 -11.24 -4.29 7.72
CA ASN A 87 -11.72 -5.53 8.37
C ASN A 87 -10.96 -6.82 8.02
N HIS A 88 -10.14 -6.85 6.97
CA HIS A 88 -9.43 -8.07 6.55
C HIS A 88 -7.99 -8.18 7.09
N GLN A 89 -7.54 -7.23 7.92
CA GLN A 89 -6.15 -7.16 8.37
C GLN A 89 -5.94 -7.60 9.82
N GLN A 90 -7.00 -7.78 10.62
CA GLN A 90 -6.87 -8.27 11.99
C GLN A 90 -6.34 -9.72 12.03
N GLU A 91 -6.67 -10.55 11.02
CA GLU A 91 -6.19 -11.94 10.95
C GLU A 91 -4.69 -12.02 10.61
N ALA A 92 -4.18 -11.14 9.75
CA ALA A 92 -2.76 -11.11 9.42
C ALA A 92 -1.91 -10.56 10.58
N VAL A 93 -2.42 -9.58 11.33
CA VAL A 93 -1.70 -8.99 12.48
C VAL A 93 -1.75 -9.90 13.71
N ASN A 94 -2.90 -10.55 13.98
CA ASN A 94 -3.01 -11.50 15.10
C ASN A 94 -2.27 -12.82 14.85
N GLY A 95 -2.08 -13.22 13.58
CA GLY A 95 -1.29 -14.40 13.22
C GLY A 95 0.23 -14.23 13.43
N ILE A 96 0.73 -12.99 13.46
CA ILE A 96 2.16 -12.69 13.66
C ILE A 96 2.58 -12.81 15.15
N CYS A 97 1.62 -12.74 16.09
CA CYS A 97 1.91 -12.77 17.53
C CYS A 97 1.54 -14.10 18.24
N ALA A 98 1.06 -15.12 17.52
CA ALA A 98 0.58 -16.36 18.14
C ALA A 98 1.64 -17.46 18.30
N GLU A 99 2.87 -17.30 17.76
CA GLU A 99 3.93 -18.31 17.81
C GLU A 99 5.18 -17.86 18.60
N GLY A 100 5.00 -16.96 19.57
CA GLY A 100 6.06 -16.57 20.49
C GLY A 100 5.54 -16.54 21.92
N ASP A 101 5.56 -17.68 22.60
CA ASP A 101 5.50 -17.72 24.06
C ASP A 101 6.68 -16.90 24.60
N CYS A 102 6.41 -15.64 24.94
CA CYS A 102 7.28 -14.83 25.78
C CYS A 102 7.26 -15.43 27.19
N ASN A 103 8.01 -16.50 27.43
CA ASN A 103 8.31 -16.96 28.78
C ASN A 103 9.16 -15.89 29.47
N GLU A 104 8.52 -15.15 30.38
CA GLU A 104 9.18 -14.31 31.37
C GLU A 104 10.15 -15.19 32.21
N VAL A 105 11.38 -14.67 32.38
CA VAL A 105 12.40 -15.20 33.30
C VAL A 105 12.07 -14.77 34.73
#